data_AF-A0A0G0Y529-F1
#
_entry.id   AF-A0A0G0Y529-F1
#
_cell.length_a   1.000
_cell.length_b   1.000
_cell.length_c   1.000
_cell.angle_alpha   90.00
_cell.angle_beta   90.00
_cell.angle_gamma   90.00
#
_symmetry.space_group_name_H-M   'P 1'
#
loop_
_entity.id
_entity.type
_entity.pdbx_description
1 polymer ?
#
loop_
_entity_poly.entity_id
_entity_poly.type
_entity_poly.pdbx_seq_one_letter_code
_entity_poly.pdbx_strand_id
1 'polypeptide(L)'
;MVSLEERVAKIEERNSKVEQDKAWETSITRKVVLALLTYLAIALYLKYVVRIEPWLNAIVPSVGFLLSTLSLPYFKKAWSKYIHKK
;
A
#
# COMPACT_ATOMS: atom_id res chain seq x y z
N MET A 1 -39.71 5.72 -4.48
CA MET A 1 -38.70 6.80 -4.49
C MET A 1 -37.77 6.54 -3.32
N VAL A 2 -36.45 6.55 -3.54
CA VAL A 2 -35.47 6.41 -2.45
C VAL A 2 -35.66 7.58 -1.49
N SER A 3 -35.76 7.31 -0.19
CA SER A 3 -36.01 8.37 0.80
C SER A 3 -34.79 9.29 0.93
N LEU A 4 -34.97 10.48 1.50
CA LEU A 4 -33.85 11.39 1.72
C LEU A 4 -32.83 10.77 2.69
N GLU A 5 -33.31 10.05 3.70
CA GLU A 5 -32.51 9.34 4.68
C GLU A 5 -31.65 8.25 4.02
N GLU A 6 -32.22 7.46 3.11
CA GLU A 6 -31.48 6.44 2.35
C GLU A 6 -30.40 7.05 1.46
N ARG A 7 -30.64 8.23 0.89
CA ARG A 7 -29.65 8.96 0.09
C ARG A 7 -28.50 9.49 0.95
N VAL A 8 -28.82 10.05 2.12
CA VAL A 8 -27.82 10.56 3.07
C VAL A 8 -26.94 9.42 3.58
N ALA A 9 -27.53 8.30 4.00
CA ALA A 9 -26.80 7.14 4.48
C ALA A 9 -25.79 6.60 3.44
N LYS A 10 -26.18 6.51 2.16
CA LYS A 10 -25.29 6.09 1.08
C LYS A 10 -24.12 7.06 0.85
N ILE A 11 -24.37 8.36 0.99
CA ILE A 11 -23.32 9.39 0.86
C ILE A 11 -22.33 9.26 2.01
N GLU A 12 -22.81 9.13 3.24
CA GLU A 12 -21.97 8.97 4.43
C GLU A 12 -21.13 7.69 4.37
N GLU A 13 -21.71 6.57 3.94
CA GLU A 13 -20.99 5.30 3.79
C GLU A 13 -19.83 5.44 2.78
N ARG A 14 -20.10 6.04 1.62
CA ARG A 14 -19.06 6.29 0.60
C ARG A 14 -18.00 7.27 1.12
N ASN A 15 -18.41 8.36 1.75
CA ASN A 15 -17.47 9.35 2.29
C ASN A 15 -16.58 8.71 3.35
N SER A 16 -17.12 7.84 4.20
CA SER A 16 -16.34 7.10 5.19
C SER A 16 -15.22 6.26 4.56
N LYS A 17 -15.52 5.56 3.45
CA LYS A 17 -14.51 4.78 2.70
C LYS A 17 -13.45 5.69 2.08
N VAL A 18 -13.86 6.80 1.46
CA VAL A 18 -12.95 7.77 0.84
C VAL A 18 -12.01 8.40 1.88
N GLU A 19 -12.51 8.76 3.06
CA GLU A 19 -11.67 9.33 4.11
C GLU A 19 -10.67 8.32 4.67
N GLN A 20 -11.05 7.05 4.80
CA GLN A 20 -10.10 5.98 5.15
C GLN A 20 -9.00 5.82 4.10
N ASP A 21 -9.34 5.92 2.82
CA ASP A 21 -8.38 5.83 1.72
C ASP A 21 -7.39 7.00 1.75
N LYS A 22 -7.89 8.23 1.92
CA LYS A 22 -7.04 9.43 2.08
C LYS A 22 -6.12 9.33 3.30
N ALA A 23 -6.65 8.87 4.43
CA ALA A 23 -5.87 8.71 5.66
C ALA A 23 -4.76 7.67 5.47
N TRP A 24 -5.03 6.57 4.77
CA TRP A 24 -4.00 5.60 4.40
C TRP A 24 -2.93 6.21 3.49
N GLU A 25 -3.34 6.93 2.44
CA GLU A 25 -2.41 7.49 1.46
C GLU A 25 -1.45 8.51 2.06
N THR A 26 -1.93 9.28 3.04
CA THR A 26 -1.15 10.29 3.79
C THR A 26 -0.39 9.71 4.99
N SER A 27 -0.69 8.47 5.39
CA SER A 27 -0.07 7.84 6.56
C SER A 27 1.44 7.66 6.42
N ILE A 28 2.16 7.85 7.53
CA ILE A 28 3.58 7.50 7.63
C ILE A 28 3.77 5.99 7.49
N THR A 29 2.81 5.19 7.95
CA THR A 29 2.83 3.72 7.83
C THR A 29 3.05 3.27 6.39
N ARG A 30 2.32 3.83 5.43
CA ARG A 30 2.48 3.50 4.01
C ARG A 30 3.91 3.77 3.54
N LYS A 31 4.49 4.91 3.93
CA LYS A 31 5.86 5.30 3.56
C LYS A 31 6.89 4.33 4.15
N VAL A 32 6.72 3.96 5.42
CA VAL A 32 7.61 3.01 6.11
C VAL A 32 7.54 1.62 5.47
N VAL A 33 6.34 1.11 5.18
CA VAL A 33 6.16 -0.18 4.50
C VAL A 33 6.86 -0.19 3.14
N LEU A 34 6.66 0.85 2.33
CA LEU A 34 7.33 0.97 1.02
C LEU A 34 8.85 1.02 1.15
N ALA A 35 9.37 1.80 2.08
CA ALA A 35 10.81 1.93 2.31
C ALA A 35 11.43 0.59 2.75
N LEU A 36 10.79 -0.12 3.68
CA LEU A 36 11.25 -1.42 4.18
C LEU A 36 11.23 -2.48 3.08
N LEU A 37 10.14 -2.61 2.33
CA LEU A 37 10.05 -3.59 1.24
C LEU A 37 11.10 -3.33 0.16
N THR A 38 11.28 -2.07 -0.22
CA THR A 38 12.27 -1.67 -1.23
C THR A 38 13.69 -1.96 -0.74
N TYR A 39 14.01 -1.58 0.50
CA TYR A 39 15.32 -1.82 1.08
C TYR A 39 15.64 -3.31 1.19
N LEU A 40 14.69 -4.12 1.68
CA LEU A 40 14.87 -5.57 1.79
C LEU A 40 15.06 -6.23 0.42
N ALA A 41 14.27 -5.83 -0.59
CA ALA A 41 14.43 -6.35 -1.95
C ALA A 41 15.83 -6.05 -2.51
N ILE A 42 16.31 -4.81 -2.37
CA ILE A 42 17.64 -4.40 -2.83
C ILE A 42 18.74 -5.12 -2.02
N ALA A 43 18.62 -5.18 -0.70
CA ALA A 43 19.61 -5.81 0.17
C ALA A 43 19.75 -7.32 -0.12
N LEU A 44 18.63 -8.03 -0.31
CA LEU A 44 18.64 -9.43 -0.70
C LEU A 44 19.30 -9.62 -2.07
N TYR A 45 18.94 -8.78 -3.04
CA TYR A 45 19.55 -8.82 -4.35
C TYR A 45 21.07 -8.58 -4.29
N LEU A 46 21.52 -7.53 -3.60
CA LEU A 46 22.94 -7.22 -3.44
C LEU A 46 23.70 -8.35 -2.72
N LYS A 47 23.04 -9.05 -1.80
CA LYS A 47 23.65 -10.17 -1.08
C LYS A 47 23.87 -11.41 -1.96
N TYR A 48 22.96 -11.70 -2.90
CA TYR A 48 22.95 -13.00 -3.60
C TYR A 48 23.29 -12.94 -5.09
N VAL A 49 23.18 -11.77 -5.74
CA VAL A 49 23.09 -11.72 -7.21
C VAL A 49 24.11 -10.78 -7.86
N VAL A 50 24.98 -10.09 -7.10
CA VAL A 50 25.90 -9.06 -7.67
C VAL A 50 26.76 -9.63 -8.80
N ARG A 51 26.29 -9.34 -10.02
CA ARG A 51 26.96 -9.44 -11.32
C ARG A 51 26.50 -8.21 -12.11
N ILE A 52 27.39 -7.63 -12.92
CA ILE A 52 27.09 -6.42 -13.69
C ILE A 52 26.36 -6.84 -14.98
N GLU A 53 25.12 -7.31 -14.84
CA GLU A 53 24.24 -7.60 -15.98
C GLU A 53 23.00 -6.69 -15.94
N PRO A 54 22.91 -5.67 -16.81
CA PRO A 54 21.85 -4.66 -16.75
C PRO A 54 20.43 -5.24 -16.75
N TRP A 55 20.19 -6.30 -17.53
CA TRP A 55 18.88 -6.96 -17.62
C TRP A 55 18.48 -7.70 -16.34
N LEU A 56 19.42 -8.39 -15.71
CA LEU A 56 19.19 -9.06 -14.43
C LEU A 56 18.97 -8.05 -13.31
N ASN A 57 19.71 -6.94 -13.34
CA ASN A 57 19.66 -5.90 -12.32
C ASN A 57 18.35 -5.09 -12.41
N ALA A 58 17.80 -4.92 -13.63
CA ALA A 58 16.52 -4.25 -13.86
C ALA A 58 15.29 -5.05 -13.32
N ILE A 59 15.43 -6.36 -13.12
CA ILE A 59 14.37 -7.19 -12.53
C ILE A 59 14.12 -6.78 -11.08
N VAL A 60 15.13 -6.32 -10.35
CA VAL A 60 15.07 -6.02 -8.92
C VAL A 60 14.10 -4.89 -8.59
N PRO A 61 14.24 -3.66 -9.15
CA PRO A 61 13.29 -2.59 -8.89
C PRO A 61 11.89 -2.94 -9.45
N SER A 62 11.82 -3.70 -10.54
CA SER A 62 10.55 -4.11 -11.15
C SER A 62 9.75 -5.07 -10.25
N VAL A 63 10.41 -6.09 -9.72
CA VAL A 63 9.82 -7.04 -8.77
C VAL A 63 9.55 -6.38 -7.44
N GLY A 64 10.44 -5.52 -6.94
CA GLY A 64 10.20 -4.73 -5.73
C GLY A 64 8.94 -3.86 -5.84
N PHE A 65 8.76 -3.19 -6.98
CA PHE A 65 7.53 -2.44 -7.26
C PHE A 65 6.30 -3.35 -7.33
N LEU A 66 6.35 -4.47 -8.06
CA LEU A 66 5.23 -5.40 -8.18
C LEU A 66 4.83 -5.99 -6.82
N LEU A 67 5.80 -6.37 -5.99
CA LEU A 67 5.54 -6.85 -4.64
C LEU A 67 4.91 -5.76 -3.77
N SER A 68 5.29 -4.50 -3.96
CA SER A 68 4.66 -3.38 -3.26
C SER A 68 3.17 -3.24 -3.64
N THR A 69 2.80 -3.37 -4.91
CA THR A 69 1.39 -3.25 -5.34
C THR A 69 0.52 -4.39 -4.79
N LEU A 70 1.08 -5.59 -4.66
CA LEU A 70 0.39 -6.75 -4.10
C LEU A 70 0.27 -6.71 -2.57
N SER A 71 1.28 -6.18 -1.88
CA SER A 71 1.34 -6.17 -0.41
C SER A 71 0.64 -4.98 0.25
N LEU A 72 0.64 -3.81 -0.41
CA LEU A 72 0.02 -2.59 0.13
C LEU A 72 -1.46 -2.73 0.53
N PRO A 73 -2.34 -3.42 -0.23
CA PRO A 73 -3.73 -3.63 0.18
C PRO A 73 -3.86 -4.41 1.51
N TYR A 74 -2.99 -5.40 1.73
CA TYR A 74 -2.94 -6.16 2.98
C TYR A 74 -2.53 -5.26 4.15
N PHE A 75 -1.47 -4.48 3.98
CA PHE A 75 -1.00 -3.54 5.01
C PHE A 75 -2.03 -2.44 5.29
N LYS A 76 -2.75 -1.95 4.26
CA LYS A 76 -3.86 -1.00 4.43
C LYS A 76 -4.98 -1.58 5.30
N LYS A 77 -5.38 -2.82 5.03
CA LYS A 77 -6.41 -3.53 5.83
C LYS A 77 -5.95 -3.74 7.27
N ALA A 78 -4.70 -4.14 7.48
CA ALA A 78 -4.14 -4.29 8.82
C ALA A 78 -4.04 -2.95 9.56
N TRP A 79 -3.57 -1.90 8.89
CA TRP A 79 -3.47 -0.56 9.46
C TRP A 79 -4.83 0.02 9.86
N SER A 80 -5.84 -0.12 9.00
CA SER A 80 -7.21 0.31 9.32
C SER A 80 -7.82 -0.47 10.49
N LYS A 81 -7.39 -1.72 10.71
CA LYS A 81 -7.91 -2.54 11.82
C LYS A 81 -7.22 -2.25 13.15
N TYR A 82 -5.89 -2.04 13.15
CA TYR A 82 -5.08 -2.03 14.38
C TYR A 82 -4.52 -0.65 14.75
N ILE A 83 -4.37 0.26 13.80
CA ILE A 83 -3.71 1.56 14.01
C ILE A 83 -4.69 2.70 13.85
N HIS A 84 -5.46 2.71 12.75
CA HIS A 84 -6.48 3.71 12.49
C HIS A 84 -7.86 3.16 12.80
N LYS A 85 -8.13 2.98 14.10
CA LYS A 85 -9.51 2.77 14.58
C LYS A 85 -10.26 4.08 14.38
N LYS A 86 -11.21 4.08 13.44
CA LYS A 86 -12.26 5.09 13.40
C LYS A 86 -13.19 4.89 14.58
#